data_AF-A0A7Z9WX41-F1
#
_entry.id   AF-A0A7Z9WX41-F1
#
_cell.length_a   1.000
_cell.length_b   1.000
_cell.length_c   1.000
_cell.angle_alpha   90.00
_cell.angle_beta   90.00
_cell.angle_gamma   90.00
#
_symmetry.space_group_name_H-M   'P 1'
#
loop_
_entity.id
_entity.type
_entity.pdbx_description
1 polymer ?
#
loop_
_entity_poly.entity_id
_entity_poly.type
_entity_poly.pdbx_seq_one_letter_code
_entity_poly.pdbx_strand_id
1 'polypeptide(L)' 'MLNSSKIERRETTRLVIETNVRLSDKESSVSYGKIINLSATGALIETSEHLINGNNYNLTIKLRGDNSNLLI' A
#
# COMPACT_ATOMS: atom_id res chain seq x y z
N MET A 1 24.01 19.87 -19.56
CA MET A 1 23.50 20.08 -18.19
C MET A 1 23.14 18.72 -17.61
N LEU A 2 23.86 18.28 -16.57
CA LEU A 2 23.56 17.02 -15.88
C LEU A 2 22.28 17.21 -15.08
N ASN A 3 21.21 16.55 -15.49
CA ASN A 3 19.96 16.45 -14.74
C ASN A 3 20.26 15.60 -13.50
N SER A 4 20.58 16.26 -12.38
CA SER A 4 20.71 15.57 -11.10
C SER A 4 19.32 15.09 -10.71
N SER A 5 19.05 13.79 -10.87
CA SER A 5 17.91 13.16 -10.21
C SER A 5 18.09 13.40 -8.72
N LYS A 6 17.36 14.36 -8.15
CA LYS A 6 17.30 14.54 -6.70
C LYS A 6 16.81 13.21 -6.16
N ILE A 7 17.69 12.49 -5.48
CA ILE A 7 17.29 11.32 -4.71
C ILE A 7 16.42 11.89 -3.60
N GLU A 8 15.10 11.85 -3.81
CA GLU A 8 14.15 12.27 -2.79
C GLU A 8 14.36 11.39 -1.56
N ARG A 9 14.83 12.02 -0.47
CA ARG A 9 15.01 11.35 0.80
C ARG A 9 13.62 11.06 1.35
N ARG A 10 13.28 9.78 1.47
CA ARG A 10 12.00 9.34 2.02
C ARG A 10 11.94 9.64 3.51
N GLU A 11 10.81 10.19 3.95
CA GLU A 11 10.60 10.57 5.35
C GLU A 11 10.20 9.38 6.23
N THR A 12 9.63 8.32 5.64
CA THR A 12 9.08 7.17 6.39
C THR A 12 9.72 5.84 6.01
N THR A 13 9.95 5.00 7.04
CA THR A 13 10.41 3.62 6.86
C THR A 13 9.31 2.80 6.20
N ARG A 14 9.74 1.89 5.32
CA ARG A 14 8.89 1.03 4.50
C ARG A 14 8.97 -0.39 5.02
N LEU A 15 7.84 -0.96 5.41
CA LEU A 15 7.68 -2.34 5.81
C LEU A 15 7.37 -3.17 4.56
N VAL A 16 8.18 -4.20 4.33
CA VAL A 16 7.87 -5.23 3.34
C VAL A 16 6.78 -6.12 3.93
N ILE A 17 5.59 -6.06 3.35
CA ILE A 17 4.45 -6.86 3.74
C ILE A 17 3.75 -7.32 2.48
N GLU A 18 3.43 -8.62 2.42
CA GLU A 18 2.70 -9.21 1.31
C GLU A 18 1.32 -9.63 1.79
N THR A 19 0.32 -8.80 1.48
CA THR A 19 -1.07 -9.08 1.88
C THR A 19 -2.05 -8.54 0.85
N ASN A 20 -3.18 -9.24 0.71
CA ASN A 20 -4.28 -8.79 -0.12
C ASN A 20 -4.94 -7.54 0.48
N VAL A 21 -5.40 -6.66 -0.39
CA VAL A 21 -6.12 -5.44 -0.03
C VAL A 21 -7.38 -5.28 -0.84
N ARG A 22 -8.35 -4.61 -0.21
CA ARG A 22 -9.56 -4.12 -0.85
C ARG A 22 -9.45 -2.61 -1.01
N LEU A 23 -9.64 -2.14 -2.23
CA LEU A 23 -9.75 -0.74 -2.59
C LEU A 23 -11.22 -0.43 -2.86
N SER A 24 -11.72 0.68 -2.34
CA SER A 24 -13.06 1.16 -2.69
C SER A 24 -13.04 2.65 -2.96
N ASP A 25 -13.60 3.07 -4.08
CA ASP A 25 -13.76 4.48 -4.41
C ASP A 25 -15.03 5.08 -3.77
N LYS A 26 -15.32 6.34 -4.08
CA LYS A 26 -16.50 7.06 -3.59
C LYS A 26 -17.82 6.53 -4.16
N GLU A 27 -17.77 5.86 -5.31
CA GLU A 27 -18.93 5.28 -6.00
C GLU A 27 -19.21 3.84 -5.51
N SER A 28 -18.46 3.39 -4.51
CA SER A 28 -18.51 2.03 -3.96
C SER A 28 -18.08 0.94 -4.94
N SER A 29 -17.38 1.30 -6.03
CA SER A 29 -16.70 0.32 -6.87
C SER A 29 -15.57 -0.30 -6.06
N VAL A 30 -15.43 -1.62 -6.18
CA VAL A 30 -14.48 -2.40 -5.38
C VAL A 30 -13.44 -3.02 -6.29
N SER A 31 -12.18 -2.79 -5.94
CA SER A 31 -11.03 -3.41 -6.59
C SER A 31 -10.18 -4.17 -5.58
N TYR A 32 -9.45 -5.16 -6.06
CA TYR A 32 -8.53 -5.94 -5.25
C TYR A 32 -7.08 -5.77 -5.73
N GLY A 33 -6.16 -5.91 -4.78
CA GLY A 33 -4.74 -5.86 -5.07
C GLY A 33 -3.92 -6.52 -3.98
N LYS A 34 -2.61 -6.47 -4.14
CA LYS A 34 -1.61 -6.95 -3.18
C LYS A 34 -0.72 -5.79 -2.77
N ILE A 35 -0.60 -5.52 -1.47
CA ILE A 35 0.45 -4.63 -0.99
C ILE A 35 1.78 -5.35 -1.15
N ILE A 36 2.76 -4.64 -1.71
CA ILE A 36 4.17 -5.05 -1.75
C ILE A 36 4.96 -4.29 -0.67
N ASN A 37 4.55 -3.05 -0.38
CA ASN A 37 5.24 -2.19 0.57
C ASN A 37 4.30 -1.22 1.27
N LEU A 38 4.43 -1.05 2.58
CA LEU A 38 3.62 -0.16 3.40
C LEU A 38 4.51 0.78 4.23
N SER A 39 4.16 2.06 4.26
CA SER A 39 4.69 3.02 5.22
C SER A 39 3.54 3.70 5.97
N ALA A 40 3.88 4.54 6.96
CA ALA A 40 2.89 5.32 7.69
C ALA A 40 2.09 6.31 6.82
N THR A 41 2.63 6.68 5.65
CA THR A 41 2.05 7.72 4.77
C THR A 41 1.55 7.17 3.43
N GLY A 42 1.77 5.90 3.12
CA GLY A 42 1.32 5.34 1.85
C GLY A 42 1.64 3.85 1.67
N ALA A 43 1.14 3.29 0.58
CA ALA A 43 1.35 1.90 0.21
C ALA A 43 1.67 1.78 -1.29
N LEU A 44 2.52 0.81 -1.64
CA LEU A 44 2.71 0.34 -3.01
C LEU A 44 1.87 -0.91 -3.21
N ILE A 45 1.00 -0.88 -4.21
CA ILE A 45 -0.01 -1.90 -4.46
C ILE A 45 0.12 -2.38 -5.90
N GLU A 46 0.17 -3.68 -6.06
CA GLU A 46 0.01 -4.35 -7.35
C GLU A 46 -1.46 -4.72 -7.54
N THR A 47 -2.02 -4.40 -8.70
CA THR A 47 -3.38 -4.75 -9.07
C THR A 47 -3.46 -5.01 -10.56
N SER A 48 -4.32 -5.94 -10.96
CA SER A 48 -4.67 -6.20 -12.37
C SER A 48 -5.81 -5.31 -12.87
N GLU A 49 -6.42 -4.54 -11.98
CA GLU A 49 -7.57 -3.69 -12.30
C GLU A 49 -7.11 -2.30 -12.74
N HIS A 50 -7.86 -1.68 -13.65
CA HIS A 50 -7.53 -0.35 -14.14
C HIS A 50 -7.99 0.71 -13.13
N LEU A 51 -7.05 1.27 -12.38
CA LEU A 51 -7.32 2.39 -11.46
C LEU A 51 -7.11 3.73 -12.17
N ILE A 52 -7.90 4.73 -11.77
CA ILE A 52 -7.82 6.08 -12.34
C ILE A 52 -6.78 6.88 -11.56
N ASN A 53 -5.75 7.36 -12.25
CA ASN A 53 -4.72 8.21 -11.65
C ASN A 53 -5.32 9.50 -11.08
N GLY A 54 -4.95 9.82 -9.84
CA GLY A 54 -5.45 11.00 -9.12
C GLY A 54 -6.79 10.80 -8.40
N ASN A 55 -7.44 9.65 -8.57
CA ASN A 55 -8.63 9.32 -7.78
C ASN A 55 -8.25 8.85 -6.37
N ASN A 56 -9.14 9.09 -5.41
CA ASN A 56 -8.96 8.68 -4.02
C ASN A 56 -9.66 7.34 -3.79
N TYR A 57 -8.90 6.37 -3.28
CA TYR A 57 -9.41 5.06 -2.90
C TYR A 57 -9.24 4.84 -1.40
N ASN A 58 -10.30 4.40 -0.75
CA ASN A 58 -10.23 3.88 0.61
C ASN A 58 -9.61 2.49 0.56
N LEU A 59 -8.53 2.31 1.30
CA LEU A 59 -7.78 1.07 1.36
C LEU A 59 -8.08 0.33 2.65
N THR A 60 -8.45 -0.94 2.56
CA THR A 60 -8.62 -1.83 3.71
C THR A 60 -7.66 -3.00 3.64
N ILE A 61 -6.87 -3.18 4.71
CA ILE A 61 -5.95 -4.30 4.90
C ILE A 61 -6.50 -5.19 6.01
N LYS A 62 -6.50 -6.50 5.81
CA LYS A 62 -6.77 -7.47 6.89
C LYS A 62 -5.46 -8.13 7.28
N LEU A 63 -4.89 -7.70 8.40
CA LEU A 63 -3.72 -8.33 8.99
C LEU A 63 -4.17 -9.40 9.97
N ARG A 64 -3.58 -10.59 9.91
CA ARG A 64 -3.73 -11.61 10.94
C ARG A 64 -2.50 -11.54 11.83
N GLY A 65 -2.71 -11.21 13.10
CA GLY A 65 -1.67 -11.38 14.11
C GLY A 65 -1.43 -12.87 14.31
N ASP A 66 -0.16 -13.26 14.33
CA ASP A 66 0.23 -14.57 14.83
C ASP A 66 0.56 -14.44 16.32
N ASN A 67 -0.08 -15.27 17.14
CA ASN A 67 0.14 -15.32 18.58
C ASN A 67 1.17 -16.38 18.96
N SER A 68 1.77 -17.08 17.98
CA SER A 68 2.68 -18.21 18.17
C SER A 68 3.94 -17.90 18.99
N ASN A 69 4.26 -16.62 19.18
CA ASN A 69 5.41 -16.15 19.99
C ASN A 69 5.03 -15.23 21.16
N LEU A 70 3.74 -15.09 21.51
CA LEU A 70 3.31 -14.39 22.72
C LEU A 70 3.39 -15.32 23.94
N LEU A 71 4.61 -15.73 24.31
CA LEU A 71 4.88 -16.27 25.64
C LEU A 71 5.20 -15.07 26.55
N ILE A 72 4.20 -14.63 27.33
CA ILE A 72 4.38 -13.71 28.46
C ILE A 72 4.41 -14.55 29.74
#